data_AF-A0A091HQK7-F1
#
_entry.id   AF-A0A091HQK7-F1
#
_cell.length_a   1.000
_cell.length_b   1.000
_cell.length_c   1.000
_cell.angle_alpha   90.00
_cell.angle_beta   90.00
_cell.angle_gamma   90.00
#
_symmetry.space_group_name_H-M   'P 1'
#
loop_
_entity.id
_entity.type
_entity.pdbx_description
1 polymer ?
#
loop_
_entity_poly.entity_id
_entity_poly.type
_entity_poly.pdbx_seq_one_letter_code
_entity_poly.pdbx_strand_id
1 'polypeptide(L)'
;LQEDVSIGNCWPFQGQQGQVVIRLPARVNLTATLQHTLDEASPSGMVISAPRDVSAYGLEENGKEEILLAKFTYDVAGTSIQTFPLKKAPFPTAFSVIKLAVMSNWENPAYTCIYRVRIHG
;
A
#
# COMPACT_ATOMS: atom_id res chain seq x y z
N LEU A 1 -12.46 -2.63 -4.19
CA LEU A 1 -11.40 -1.74 -4.74
C LEU A 1 -11.50 -1.79 -6.26
N GLN A 2 -11.34 -0.64 -6.93
CA GLN A 2 -11.53 -0.49 -8.38
C GLN A 2 -10.42 -1.22 -9.16
N GLU A 3 -10.75 -1.73 -10.33
CA GLU A 3 -9.83 -2.51 -11.18
C GLU A 3 -8.97 -1.63 -12.08
N ASP A 4 -9.49 -0.44 -12.40
CA ASP A 4 -8.90 0.50 -13.33
C ASP A 4 -7.61 1.11 -12.76
N VAL A 5 -6.56 1.07 -13.58
CA VAL A 5 -5.21 1.56 -13.29
C VAL A 5 -4.68 2.42 -14.45
N SER A 6 -5.57 2.95 -15.29
CA SER A 6 -5.18 3.90 -16.31
C SER A 6 -4.56 5.14 -15.69
N ILE A 7 -3.65 5.78 -16.42
CA ILE A 7 -2.96 6.99 -16.00
C ILE A 7 -3.96 8.03 -15.45
N GLY A 8 -3.72 8.52 -14.23
CA GLY A 8 -4.59 9.48 -13.54
C GLY A 8 -5.71 8.86 -12.71
N ASN A 9 -6.05 7.59 -12.90
CA ASN A 9 -7.03 6.86 -12.08
C ASN A 9 -6.36 6.25 -10.84
N CYS A 10 -5.89 7.14 -9.97
CA CYS A 10 -5.33 6.79 -8.68
C CYS A 10 -6.06 7.54 -7.56
N TRP A 11 -5.87 7.11 -6.32
CA TRP A 11 -6.28 7.85 -5.14
C TRP A 11 -5.13 8.75 -4.67
N PRO A 12 -5.21 10.08 -4.90
CA PRO A 12 -4.22 11.01 -4.39
C PRO A 12 -4.52 11.39 -2.94
N PHE A 13 -3.48 11.56 -2.14
CA PHE A 13 -3.54 12.28 -0.88
C PHE A 13 -2.45 13.35 -0.82
N GLN A 14 -2.71 14.42 -0.06
CA GLN A 14 -1.81 15.56 0.04
C GLN A 14 -0.53 15.20 0.80
N GLY A 15 0.62 15.64 0.28
CA GLY A 15 1.94 15.40 0.87
C GLY A 15 2.44 13.97 0.66
N GLN A 16 3.43 13.60 1.48
CA GLN A 16 4.20 12.35 1.34
C GLN A 16 3.80 11.28 2.36
N GLN A 17 2.94 11.62 3.30
CA GLN A 17 2.51 10.75 4.39
C GLN A 17 1.00 10.62 4.41
N GLY A 18 0.51 9.40 4.54
CA GLY A 18 -0.91 9.09 4.46
C GLY A 18 -1.19 7.65 4.84
N GLN A 19 -2.45 7.27 4.87
CA GLN A 19 -2.83 5.90 5.24
C GLN A 19 -4.13 5.47 4.55
N VAL A 20 -4.22 4.18 4.27
CA VAL A 20 -5.44 3.52 3.84
C VAL A 20 -5.75 2.36 4.78
N VAL A 21 -7.01 2.25 5.19
CA VAL A 21 -7.52 1.17 6.04
C VAL A 21 -8.49 0.34 5.22
N ILE A 22 -8.25 -0.97 5.17
CA ILE A 22 -8.95 -1.91 4.30
C ILE A 22 -9.55 -3.01 5.19
N ARG A 23 -10.88 -3.13 5.17
CA ARG A 23 -11.59 -4.24 5.78
C ARG A 23 -11.71 -5.39 4.78
N LEU A 24 -11.20 -6.55 5.15
CA LEU A 24 -11.22 -7.78 4.37
C LEU A 24 -12.52 -8.55 4.61
N PRO A 25 -13.03 -9.30 3.63
CA PRO A 25 -14.22 -10.13 3.78
C PRO A 25 -13.99 -11.35 4.70
N ALA A 26 -12.74 -11.78 4.85
CA ALA A 26 -12.33 -12.89 5.70
C ALA A 26 -10.95 -12.62 6.31
N ARG A 27 -10.61 -13.36 7.38
CA ARG A 27 -9.28 -13.36 7.97
C ARG A 27 -8.37 -14.30 7.16
N VAL A 28 -7.25 -13.80 6.61
CA VAL A 28 -6.42 -14.51 5.61
C VAL A 28 -4.90 -14.45 5.90
N ASN A 29 -4.06 -15.26 5.23
CA ASN A 29 -2.59 -15.23 5.34
C ASN A 29 -1.97 -14.09 4.52
N LEU A 30 -1.63 -13.00 5.19
CA LEU A 30 -1.52 -11.70 4.53
C LEU A 30 -0.29 -11.57 3.61
N THR A 31 -0.53 -11.32 2.33
CA THR A 31 0.42 -10.62 1.44
C THR A 31 -0.21 -9.33 0.96
N ALA A 32 0.60 -8.29 0.78
CA ALA A 32 0.15 -7.01 0.25
C ALA A 32 0.76 -6.78 -1.13
N THR A 33 -0.08 -6.52 -2.12
CA THR A 33 0.35 -6.14 -3.46
C THR A 33 0.07 -4.67 -3.67
N LEU A 34 1.11 -3.90 -4.01
CA LEU A 34 0.98 -2.54 -4.50
C LEU A 34 1.21 -2.52 -6.00
N GLN A 35 0.40 -1.72 -6.68
CA GLN A 35 0.56 -1.46 -8.10
C GLN A 35 0.60 0.05 -8.34
N HIS A 36 1.51 0.47 -9.22
CA HIS A 36 1.63 1.84 -9.74
C HIS A 36 1.88 1.80 -11.25
N THR A 37 1.77 2.94 -11.94
CA THR A 37 2.14 3.07 -13.36
C THR A 37 3.66 2.98 -13.55
N LEU A 38 4.11 2.39 -14.67
CA LEU A 38 5.53 2.36 -15.09
C LEU A 38 5.98 3.72 -15.62
N ASP A 39 7.29 3.96 -15.56
CA ASP A 39 7.94 5.17 -16.10
C ASP A 39 7.79 5.30 -17.62
N GLU A 40 7.90 4.19 -18.36
CA GLU A 40 7.76 4.18 -19.83
C GLU A 40 6.39 4.67 -20.33
N ALA A 41 5.36 4.59 -19.48
CA ALA A 41 4.00 5.01 -19.80
C ALA A 41 3.66 6.41 -19.24
N SER A 42 4.52 7.01 -18.42
CA SER A 42 4.22 8.24 -17.71
C SER A 42 4.98 9.43 -18.30
N PRO A 43 4.36 10.62 -18.42
CA PRO A 43 5.12 11.85 -18.50
C PRO A 43 6.13 11.92 -17.34
N SER A 44 7.31 12.49 -17.58
CA SER A 44 8.33 12.72 -16.55
C SER A 44 7.68 13.35 -15.30
N GLY A 45 7.56 12.60 -14.21
CA GLY A 45 7.05 13.10 -12.93
C GLY A 45 5.83 12.40 -12.29
N MET A 46 5.15 11.41 -12.89
CA MET A 46 4.13 10.68 -12.10
C MET A 46 4.73 9.60 -11.20
N VAL A 47 5.86 9.01 -11.62
CA VAL A 47 6.53 7.96 -10.85
C VAL A 47 7.03 8.48 -9.49
N ILE A 48 7.42 9.74 -9.41
CA ILE A 48 7.83 10.38 -8.13
C ILE A 48 6.68 10.51 -7.11
N SER A 49 5.42 10.39 -7.56
CA SER A 49 4.25 10.39 -6.68
C SER A 49 3.92 9.01 -6.11
N ALA A 50 4.64 7.96 -6.52
CA ALA A 50 4.42 6.61 -6.00
C ALA A 50 4.77 6.55 -4.50
N PRO A 51 4.04 5.75 -3.70
CA PRO A 51 4.46 5.44 -2.34
C PRO A 51 5.87 4.86 -2.36
N ARG A 52 6.68 5.21 -1.36
CA ARG A 52 8.03 4.66 -1.20
C ARG A 52 8.06 3.77 0.02
N ASP A 53 8.25 4.33 1.21
CA ASP A 53 8.33 3.55 2.44
C ASP A 53 6.94 3.34 3.02
N VAL A 54 6.55 2.08 3.21
CA VAL A 54 5.21 1.70 3.66
C VAL A 54 5.31 0.75 4.85
N SER A 55 4.49 0.98 5.86
CA SER A 55 4.30 0.09 7.01
C SER A 55 2.90 -0.51 6.97
N ALA A 56 2.83 -1.83 7.05
CA ALA A 56 1.58 -2.58 7.09
C ALA A 56 1.26 -3.05 8.51
N TYR A 57 0.03 -2.82 8.95
CA TYR A 57 -0.46 -3.18 10.27
C TYR A 57 -1.74 -4.00 10.18
N GLY A 58 -1.87 -4.99 11.05
CA GLY A 58 -3.13 -5.63 11.36
C GLY A 58 -3.82 -4.86 12.49
N LEU A 59 -5.10 -4.55 12.33
CA LEU A 59 -5.91 -3.92 13.37
C LEU A 59 -6.85 -4.96 13.97
N GLU A 60 -6.95 -4.98 15.29
CA GLU A 60 -8.01 -5.70 16.00
C GLU A 60 -9.37 -5.02 15.74
N GLU A 61 -10.48 -5.77 15.84
CA GLU A 61 -11.83 -5.24 15.57
C GLU A 61 -12.23 -4.10 16.51
N ASN A 62 -11.61 -4.02 17.69
CA ASN A 62 -11.81 -2.93 18.63
C ASN A 62 -11.07 -1.63 18.24
N GLY A 63 -10.23 -1.66 17.19
CA GLY A 63 -9.47 -0.53 16.66
C GLY A 63 -8.39 0.06 17.59
N LYS A 64 -8.12 -0.58 18.74
CA LYS A 64 -7.23 -0.03 19.78
C LYS A 64 -5.79 -0.49 19.67
N GLU A 65 -5.56 -1.66 19.08
CA GLU A 65 -4.24 -2.24 18.95
C GLU A 65 -3.86 -2.42 17.48
N GLU A 66 -2.65 -1.98 17.15
CA GLU A 66 -2.07 -2.12 15.82
C GLU A 66 -0.84 -3.03 15.92
N ILE A 67 -0.83 -4.10 15.13
CA ILE A 67 0.28 -5.04 15.10
C ILE A 67 1.05 -4.83 13.80
N LEU A 68 2.32 -4.45 13.89
CA LEU A 68 3.20 -4.29 12.73
C LEU A 68 3.42 -5.66 12.06
N LEU A 69 2.98 -5.78 10.80
CA LEU A 69 3.12 -6.99 10.00
C LEU A 69 4.32 -6.92 9.07
N ALA A 70 4.59 -5.75 8.49
CA ALA A 70 5.75 -5.54 7.63
C ALA A 70 6.12 -4.07 7.50
N LYS A 71 7.38 -3.85 7.13
CA LYS A 71 7.86 -2.61 6.51
C LYS A 71 8.45 -3.00 5.16
N PHE A 72 8.12 -2.24 4.13
CA PHE A 72 8.62 -2.47 2.79
C PHE A 72 8.74 -1.16 2.02
N THR A 73 9.55 -1.19 0.97
CA THR A 73 9.74 -0.07 0.06
C THR A 73 9.24 -0.47 -1.31
N TYR A 74 8.35 0.31 -1.90
CA TYR A 74 7.96 0.14 -3.30
C TYR A 74 9.04 0.73 -4.20
N ASP A 75 9.61 -0.10 -5.07
CA ASP A 75 10.74 0.25 -5.93
C ASP A 75 10.26 0.76 -7.29
N VAL A 76 10.40 2.05 -7.56
CA VAL A 76 10.01 2.62 -8.85
C VAL A 76 10.86 2.15 -10.03
N ALA A 77 12.06 1.62 -9.78
CA ALA A 77 12.90 0.99 -10.80
C ALA A 77 12.54 -0.49 -11.05
N GLY A 78 11.69 -1.07 -10.20
CA GLY A 78 11.21 -2.44 -10.30
C GLY A 78 9.98 -2.60 -11.20
N THR A 79 9.28 -3.71 -11.04
CA THR A 79 8.01 -3.97 -11.76
C THR A 79 6.88 -3.07 -11.24
N SER A 80 5.90 -2.74 -12.09
CA SER A 80 4.73 -1.93 -11.70
C SER A 80 3.86 -2.59 -10.63
N ILE A 81 3.92 -3.91 -10.52
CA ILE A 81 3.19 -4.71 -9.53
C ILE A 81 4.24 -5.34 -8.62
N GLN A 82 4.17 -5.05 -7.32
CA GLN A 82 5.09 -5.57 -6.32
C GLN A 82 4.32 -6.17 -5.17
N THR A 83 4.70 -7.40 -4.79
CA THR A 83 4.06 -8.17 -3.73
C THR A 83 5.01 -8.29 -2.55
N PHE A 84 4.51 -7.92 -1.38
CA PHE A 84 5.26 -7.88 -0.13
C PHE A 84 4.67 -8.89 0.85
N PRO A 85 5.48 -9.80 1.42
CA PRO A 85 5.02 -10.72 2.45
C PRO A 85 4.75 -9.95 3.74
N LEU A 86 3.57 -10.16 4.34
CA LEU A 86 3.26 -9.63 5.65
C LEU A 86 3.56 -10.72 6.68
N LYS A 87 4.40 -10.43 7.69
CA LYS A 87 4.77 -11.44 8.69
C LYS A 87 3.52 -11.88 9.43
N LYS A 88 3.43 -13.19 9.69
CA LYS A 88 2.56 -13.69 10.75
C LYS A 88 3.05 -13.08 12.06
N ALA A 89 2.20 -12.29 12.70
CA ALA A 89 2.40 -11.99 14.10
C ALA A 89 2.53 -13.32 14.87
N PRO A 90 3.20 -13.38 16.03
CA PRO A 90 3.31 -14.60 16.85
C PRO A 90 1.95 -15.16 17.33
N PHE A 91 0.82 -14.61 16.88
CA PHE A 91 -0.52 -15.00 17.24
C PHE A 91 -1.20 -15.79 16.10
N PRO A 92 -2.11 -16.73 16.42
CA PRO A 92 -2.98 -17.38 15.44
C PRO A 92 -4.02 -16.41 14.83
N THR A 93 -3.98 -15.13 15.19
CA THR A 93 -4.96 -14.12 14.79
C THR A 93 -4.72 -13.70 13.33
N ALA A 94 -5.48 -14.27 12.42
CA ALA A 94 -5.63 -13.70 11.10
C ALA A 94 -6.42 -12.38 11.21
N PHE A 95 -6.01 -11.32 10.52
CA PHE A 95 -6.61 -9.99 10.64
C PHE A 95 -7.72 -9.79 9.59
N SER A 96 -8.82 -9.16 9.98
CA SER A 96 -9.90 -8.73 9.08
C SER A 96 -9.79 -7.26 8.68
N VAL A 97 -8.86 -6.50 9.29
CA VAL A 97 -8.62 -5.09 8.98
C VAL A 97 -7.12 -4.86 8.85
N ILE A 98 -6.71 -4.30 7.71
CA ILE A 98 -5.32 -3.97 7.39
C ILE A 98 -5.18 -2.48 7.18
N LYS A 99 -4.17 -1.90 7.81
CA LYS A 99 -3.75 -0.53 7.58
C LYS A 99 -2.44 -0.52 6.82
N LEU A 100 -2.38 0.22 5.71
CA LEU A 100 -1.13 0.58 5.05
C LEU A 100 -0.85 2.05 5.34
N ALA A 101 0.23 2.32 6.07
CA ALA A 101 0.72 3.66 6.35
C ALA A 101 1.88 3.98 5.40
N VAL A 102 1.68 4.97 4.54
CA VAL A 102 2.72 5.52 3.67
C VAL A 102 3.52 6.55 4.47
N MET A 103 4.83 6.34 4.55
CA MET A 103 5.76 7.15 5.34
C MET A 103 6.53 8.16 4.47
N SER A 104 6.67 7.86 3.18
CA SER A 104 7.35 8.69 2.18
C SER A 104 6.85 8.37 0.78
N ASN A 105 7.13 9.24 -0.18
CA ASN A 105 7.00 8.98 -1.61
C ASN A 105 8.36 9.18 -2.30
N TRP A 106 8.37 9.15 -3.62
CA TRP A 106 9.56 9.32 -4.44
C TRP A 106 9.85 10.79 -4.79
N GLU A 107 9.71 11.69 -3.81
CA GLU A 107 10.04 13.13 -3.86
C GLU A 107 9.00 14.06 -4.51
N ASN A 108 7.76 13.61 -4.70
CA ASN A 108 6.69 14.54 -5.05
C ASN A 108 6.27 15.37 -3.82
N PRO A 109 6.49 16.70 -3.80
CA PRO A 109 6.24 17.52 -2.62
C PRO A 109 4.75 17.79 -2.38
N ALA A 110 3.91 17.66 -3.42
CA ALA A 110 2.52 18.07 -3.38
C ALA A 110 1.59 16.91 -2.95
N TYR A 111 1.83 15.70 -3.46
CA TYR A 111 0.94 14.56 -3.24
C TYR A 111 1.62 13.22 -3.42
N THR A 112 0.94 12.18 -2.97
CA THR A 112 1.26 10.77 -3.22
C THR A 112 0.03 10.10 -3.82
N CYS A 113 0.22 9.23 -4.83
CA CYS A 113 -0.89 8.55 -5.50
C CYS A 113 -0.83 7.04 -5.36
N ILE A 114 -1.90 6.44 -4.85
CA ILE A 114 -2.05 4.98 -4.79
C ILE A 114 -2.98 4.54 -5.92
N TYR A 115 -2.47 3.79 -6.89
CA TYR A 115 -3.29 3.24 -7.97
C TYR A 115 -4.08 2.03 -7.49
N ARG A 116 -3.41 1.00 -6.98
CA ARG A 116 -4.10 -0.20 -6.51
C ARG A 116 -3.36 -0.89 -5.39
N VAL A 117 -4.15 -1.30 -4.39
CA VAL A 117 -3.74 -2.15 -3.29
C VAL A 117 -4.55 -3.45 -3.39
N ARG A 118 -3.89 -4.59 -3.20
CA ARG A 118 -4.57 -5.87 -3.00
C ARG A 118 -4.02 -6.51 -1.74
N ILE A 119 -4.90 -7.09 -0.94
CA ILE A 119 -4.52 -7.92 0.18
C ILE A 119 -4.96 -9.34 -0.17
N HIS A 120 -4.05 -10.29 -0.07
CA HIS A 120 -4.30 -11.70 -0.33
C HIS A 120 -4.10 -12.52 0.93
N GLY A 121 -4.66 -13.73 0.97
CA GLY A 121 -4.14 -14.77 1.84
C GLY A 121 -4.84 -16.10 1.79
#